data_AF-A0A3D3L5J1-F1
#
_entry.id   AF-A0A3D3L5J1-F1
#
_cell.length_a   1.000
_cell.length_b   1.000
_cell.length_c   1.000
_cell.angle_alpha   90.00
_cell.angle_beta   90.00
_cell.angle_gamma   90.00
#
_symmetry.space_group_name_H-M   'P 1'
#
loop_
_entity.id
_entity.type
_entity.pdbx_description
1 polymer ?
#
loop_
_entity_poly.entity_id
_entity_poly.type
_entity_poly.pdbx_seq_one_letter_code
_entity_poly.pdbx_strand_id
1 'polypeptide(L)'
;MATCRGWNWSMTERSTMKHPASKSRRGFSLVEMMACVSIIGIVAFLAIPSVTRMRSDSERNLAISRAEALNLAQATLIQVRGRTQAGLDWTGAASNEAKFNLLRPYLSYAENTLSLYMPSGYTVTLPSGITTMQKSTLTGPSGVIPY
;
A
#
# COMPACT_ATOMS: atom_id res chain seq x y z
N MET A 1 -81.03 44.48 -32.86
CA MET A 1 -81.08 45.50 -31.79
C MET A 1 -80.70 44.82 -30.48
N ALA A 2 -79.43 44.89 -30.08
CA ALA A 2 -78.97 44.52 -28.74
C ALA A 2 -77.65 45.26 -28.50
N THR A 3 -77.65 46.01 -27.41
CA THR A 3 -76.76 47.13 -27.10
C THR A 3 -75.41 46.70 -26.57
N CYS A 4 -74.39 47.53 -26.87
CA CYS A 4 -73.14 47.64 -26.13
C CYS A 4 -73.36 47.61 -24.61
N ARG A 5 -72.51 46.87 -23.89
CA ARG A 5 -72.16 47.20 -22.51
C ARG A 5 -70.64 47.21 -22.39
N GLY A 6 -70.12 48.41 -22.19
CA GLY A 6 -68.70 48.67 -22.03
C GLY A 6 -68.15 48.03 -20.76
N TRP A 7 -66.89 47.60 -20.87
CA TRP A 7 -66.06 47.26 -19.73
C TRP A 7 -64.90 48.25 -19.75
N ASN A 8 -65.05 49.27 -18.90
CA ASN A 8 -64.04 50.26 -18.59
C ASN A 8 -63.04 49.62 -17.64
N TRP A 9 -61.86 49.23 -18.12
CA TRP A 9 -60.77 48.78 -17.28
C TRP A 9 -59.89 49.98 -16.94
N SER A 10 -60.15 50.54 -15.76
CA SER A 10 -59.33 51.57 -15.15
C SER A 10 -57.91 51.04 -14.92
N MET A 11 -56.96 51.85 -15.35
CA MET A 11 -55.53 51.63 -15.23
C MET A 11 -55.10 51.62 -13.75
N THR A 12 -54.04 50.86 -13.47
CA THR A 12 -52.96 51.13 -12.49
C THR A 12 -52.89 50.25 -11.25
N GLU A 13 -52.29 49.06 -11.39
CA GLU A 13 -51.39 48.54 -10.35
C GLU A 13 -50.10 48.05 -11.01
N ARG A 14 -49.10 48.94 -11.06
CA ARG A 14 -47.72 48.54 -11.35
C ARG A 14 -47.22 47.76 -10.15
N SER A 15 -47.27 46.44 -10.24
CA SER A 15 -46.59 45.53 -9.35
C SER A 15 -45.08 45.75 -9.49
N THR A 16 -44.49 46.44 -8.52
CA THR A 16 -43.04 46.59 -8.40
C THR A 16 -42.45 45.23 -8.03
N MET A 17 -42.03 44.46 -9.04
CA MET A 17 -41.26 43.24 -8.82
C MET A 17 -39.98 43.58 -8.07
N LYS A 18 -39.92 43.24 -6.78
CA LYS A 18 -38.68 43.24 -6.01
C LYS A 18 -37.81 42.11 -6.54
N HIS A 19 -36.82 42.43 -7.37
CA HIS A 19 -35.81 41.47 -7.78
C HIS A 19 -35.06 40.97 -6.53
N PRO A 20 -34.93 39.65 -6.33
CA PRO A 20 -34.09 39.13 -5.26
C PRO A 20 -32.65 39.58 -5.52
N ALA A 21 -32.05 40.26 -4.54
CA ALA A 21 -30.67 40.70 -4.63
C ALA A 21 -29.77 39.49 -4.93
N SER A 22 -29.01 39.56 -6.03
CA SER A 22 -28.08 38.49 -6.41
C SER A 22 -27.05 38.33 -5.30
N LYS A 23 -27.11 37.20 -4.59
CA LYS A 23 -26.10 36.85 -3.58
C LYS A 23 -24.77 36.66 -4.31
N SER A 24 -23.85 37.63 -4.16
CA SER A 24 -22.50 37.55 -4.73
C SER A 24 -21.83 36.26 -4.25
N ARG A 25 -21.50 35.37 -5.18
CA ARG A 25 -20.70 34.17 -4.88
C ARG A 25 -19.29 34.65 -4.60
N ARG A 26 -18.91 34.71 -3.32
CA ARG A 26 -17.52 34.94 -2.90
C ARG A 26 -16.68 33.75 -3.38
N GLY A 27 -15.82 33.99 -4.38
CA GLY A 27 -14.79 33.04 -4.80
C GLY A 27 -13.57 33.11 -3.87
N PHE A 28 -12.72 32.10 -3.92
CA PHE A 28 -11.43 32.08 -3.21
C PHE A 28 -10.56 33.27 -3.64
N SER A 29 -9.91 33.92 -2.67
CA SER A 29 -8.94 34.96 -2.97
C SER A 29 -7.61 34.35 -3.40
N LEU A 30 -6.87 35.01 -4.29
CA LEU A 30 -5.54 34.60 -4.71
C LEU A 30 -4.59 34.47 -3.51
N VAL A 31 -4.71 35.40 -2.54
CA VAL A 31 -3.90 35.37 -1.31
C VAL A 31 -4.17 34.13 -0.44
N GLU A 32 -5.40 33.64 -0.45
CA GLU A 32 -5.83 32.48 0.35
C GLU A 32 -5.20 31.19 -0.20
N MET A 33 -5.14 31.07 -1.53
CA MET A 33 -4.43 29.98 -2.19
C MET A 33 -2.91 30.08 -2.02
N MET A 34 -2.33 31.28 -2.06
CA MET A 34 -0.88 31.47 -1.84
C MET A 34 -0.47 31.05 -0.43
N ALA A 35 -1.19 31.49 0.60
CA ALA A 35 -0.92 31.11 1.97
C ALA A 35 -1.06 29.58 2.17
N CYS A 36 -2.09 28.96 1.58
CA CYS A 36 -2.30 27.52 1.65
C CYS A 36 -1.15 26.71 1.05
N VAL A 37 -0.73 27.05 -0.18
CA VAL A 37 0.38 26.36 -0.86
C VAL A 37 1.70 26.57 -0.10
N SER A 38 1.94 27.74 0.48
CA SER A 38 3.13 27.98 1.31
C SER A 38 3.19 27.06 2.53
N ILE A 39 2.07 26.91 3.25
CA ILE A 39 2.02 26.05 4.45
C ILE A 39 2.18 24.58 4.06
N ILE A 40 1.45 24.11 3.03
CA ILE A 40 1.58 22.73 2.53
C ILE A 40 3.01 22.45 2.06
N GLY A 41 3.66 23.41 1.38
CA GLY A 41 5.04 23.28 0.91
C GLY A 41 6.03 23.07 2.06
N ILE A 42 5.91 23.84 3.15
CA ILE A 42 6.76 23.70 4.34
C ILE A 42 6.53 22.33 5.00
N VAL A 43 5.28 21.92 5.17
CA VAL A 43 4.95 20.61 5.76
C VAL A 43 5.49 19.46 4.91
N ALA A 44 5.29 19.52 3.59
CA ALA A 44 5.78 18.49 2.67
C ALA A 44 7.31 18.39 2.70
N PHE A 45 8.02 19.53 2.75
CA PHE A 45 9.48 19.55 2.83
C PHE A 45 10.01 18.84 4.08
N LEU A 46 9.38 19.04 5.24
CA LEU A 46 9.76 18.35 6.48
C LEU A 46 9.34 16.87 6.50
N ALA A 47 8.23 16.53 5.85
CA ALA A 47 7.65 15.19 5.87
C ALA A 47 8.27 14.21 4.85
N ILE A 48 8.64 14.66 3.65
CA ILE A 48 9.23 13.79 2.62
C ILE A 48 10.41 12.95 3.14
N PRO A 49 11.42 13.50 3.83
CA PRO A 49 12.56 12.70 4.28
C PRO A 49 12.20 11.67 5.36
N SER A 50 11.17 11.91 6.18
CA SER A 50 10.73 10.92 7.16
C SER A 50 9.89 9.82 6.52
N VAL A 51 9.03 10.16 5.55
CA VAL A 51 8.20 9.19 4.82
C VAL A 51 9.04 8.21 4.01
N THR A 52 10.12 8.66 3.37
CA THR A 52 11.01 7.76 2.62
C THR A 52 11.72 6.77 3.54
N ARG A 53 12.20 7.22 4.71
CA ARG A 53 12.79 6.34 5.74
C ARG A 53 11.77 5.34 6.29
N MET A 54 10.56 5.79 6.61
CA MET A 54 9.51 4.89 7.09
C MET A 54 9.17 3.80 6.07
N ARG A 55 9.18 4.13 4.77
CA ARG A 55 9.00 3.12 3.71
C ARG A 55 10.14 2.13 3.66
N SER A 56 11.40 2.58 3.68
CA SER A 56 12.54 1.66 3.66
C SER A 56 12.57 0.75 4.89
N ASP A 57 12.21 1.28 6.07
CA ASP A 57 12.13 0.50 7.31
C ASP A 57 10.97 -0.50 7.25
N SER A 58 9.85 -0.12 6.65
CA SER A 58 8.69 -1.01 6.44
C SER A 58 9.04 -2.16 5.50
N GLU A 59 9.74 -1.88 4.40
CA GLU A 59 10.23 -2.91 3.45
C GLU A 59 11.23 -3.85 4.12
N ARG A 60 12.16 -3.31 4.93
CA ARG A 60 13.09 -4.12 5.72
C ARG A 60 12.36 -5.03 6.69
N ASN A 61 11.39 -4.50 7.44
CA ASN A 61 10.62 -5.27 8.41
C ASN A 61 9.77 -6.35 7.73
N LEU A 62 9.19 -6.04 6.56
CA LEU A 62 8.50 -7.02 5.73
C LEU A 62 9.44 -8.15 5.30
N ALA A 63 10.64 -7.82 4.81
CA ALA A 63 11.63 -8.81 4.40
C ALA A 63 12.02 -9.76 5.56
N ILE A 64 12.22 -9.20 6.76
CA ILE A 64 12.51 -9.96 7.98
C ILE A 64 11.35 -10.93 8.30
N SER A 65 10.12 -10.43 8.35
CA SER A 65 8.94 -11.25 8.64
C SER A 65 8.76 -12.38 7.62
N ARG A 66 8.99 -12.09 6.33
CA ARG A 66 8.93 -13.09 5.26
C ARG A 66 10.01 -14.16 5.40
N ALA A 67 11.22 -13.77 5.80
CA ALA A 67 12.32 -14.70 6.04
C ALA A 67 12.08 -15.57 7.29
N GLU A 68 11.47 -15.02 8.34
CA GLU A 68 11.03 -15.80 9.50
C GLU A 68 9.95 -16.82 9.14
N ALA A 69 8.97 -16.43 8.32
CA ALA A 69 7.97 -17.34 7.81
C ALA A 69 8.58 -18.50 7.01
N LEU A 70 9.68 -18.27 6.27
CA LEU A 70 10.43 -19.35 5.61
C LEU A 70 11.05 -20.31 6.63
N ASN A 71 11.65 -19.79 7.71
CA ASN A 71 12.24 -20.63 8.75
C ASN A 71 11.17 -21.47 9.49
N LEU A 72 9.99 -20.89 9.73
CA LEU A 72 8.86 -21.63 10.29
C LEU A 72 8.31 -22.69 9.33
N ALA A 73 8.23 -22.37 8.03
CA ALA A 73 7.86 -23.33 7.00
C ALA A 73 8.86 -24.50 6.93
N GLN A 74 10.16 -24.25 7.09
CA GLN A 74 11.18 -25.31 7.18
C GLN A 74 10.95 -26.22 8.38
N ALA A 75 10.66 -25.65 9.55
CA ALA A 75 10.34 -26.45 10.74
C ALA A 75 9.09 -27.31 10.53
N THR A 76 8.06 -26.74 9.88
CA THR A 76 6.81 -27.44 9.56
C THR A 76 7.04 -28.57 8.54
N LEU A 77 7.87 -28.35 7.52
CA LEU A 77 8.27 -29.38 6.56
C LEU A 77 8.91 -30.58 7.27
N ILE A 78 9.81 -30.33 8.22
CA ILE A 78 10.45 -31.38 9.03
C ILE A 78 9.41 -32.12 9.88
N GLN A 79 8.46 -31.40 10.47
CA GLN A 79 7.41 -31.98 11.30
C GLN A 79 6.48 -32.88 10.49
N VAL A 80 6.12 -32.49 9.27
CA VAL A 80 5.17 -33.22 8.42
C VAL A 80 5.82 -34.40 7.70
N ARG A 81 7.01 -34.22 7.13
CA ARG A 81 7.69 -35.29 6.36
C ARG A 81 8.58 -36.18 7.22
N GLY A 82 8.90 -35.76 8.43
CA GLY A 82 9.91 -36.39 9.27
C GLY A 82 11.33 -35.96 8.90
N ARG A 83 12.23 -35.97 9.89
CA ARG A 83 13.58 -35.39 9.80
C ARG A 83 14.41 -35.94 8.64
N THR A 84 14.42 -37.26 8.45
CA THR A 84 15.25 -37.93 7.44
C THR A 84 14.75 -37.64 6.03
N GLN A 85 13.46 -37.81 5.77
CA GLN A 85 12.88 -37.57 4.45
C GLN A 85 12.95 -36.10 4.05
N ALA A 86 12.62 -35.18 4.97
CA ALA A 86 12.75 -33.75 4.73
C ALA A 86 14.20 -33.35 4.39
N GLY A 87 15.19 -33.96 5.07
CA GLY A 87 16.60 -33.77 4.76
C GLY A 87 16.95 -34.23 3.33
N LEU A 88 16.50 -35.41 2.92
CA LEU A 88 16.72 -35.93 1.56
C LEU A 88 16.08 -35.03 0.50
N ASP A 89 14.81 -34.67 0.67
CA ASP A 89 14.09 -33.78 -0.25
C ASP A 89 14.77 -32.41 -0.37
N TRP A 90 15.25 -31.86 0.75
CA TRP A 90 15.97 -30.59 0.78
C TRP A 90 17.32 -30.66 0.08
N THR A 91 18.08 -31.74 0.27
CA THR A 91 19.35 -31.96 -0.41
C THR A 91 19.19 -32.24 -1.91
N GLY A 92 18.06 -32.86 -2.31
CA GLY A 92 17.70 -33.06 -3.71
C GLY A 92 17.35 -31.74 -4.44
N ALA A 93 16.92 -30.71 -3.70
CA ALA A 93 16.66 -29.38 -4.23
C ALA A 93 17.96 -28.56 -4.32
N ALA A 94 18.61 -28.59 -5.49
CA ALA A 94 19.91 -27.93 -5.71
C ALA A 94 19.86 -26.39 -5.70
N SER A 95 18.71 -25.78 -6.00
CA SER A 95 18.54 -24.32 -6.06
C SER A 95 17.67 -23.80 -4.91
N ASN A 96 17.87 -22.53 -4.53
CA ASN A 96 17.02 -21.85 -3.56
C ASN A 96 15.54 -21.82 -4.00
N GLU A 97 15.30 -21.75 -5.31
CA GLU A 97 13.96 -21.79 -5.89
C GLU A 97 13.31 -23.17 -5.73
N ALA A 98 14.05 -24.26 -5.99
CA ALA A 98 13.55 -25.60 -5.78
C ALA A 98 13.23 -25.87 -4.29
N LYS A 99 14.08 -25.36 -3.38
CA LYS A 99 13.86 -25.42 -1.94
C LYS A 99 12.62 -24.61 -1.54
N PHE A 100 12.45 -23.43 -2.09
CA PHE A 100 11.25 -22.61 -1.87
C PHE A 100 9.98 -23.36 -2.30
N ASN A 101 9.99 -24.06 -3.44
CA ASN A 101 8.84 -24.86 -3.88
C ASN A 101 8.42 -25.95 -2.88
N LEU A 102 9.35 -26.52 -2.11
CA LEU A 102 9.02 -27.44 -1.02
C LEU A 102 8.35 -26.74 0.16
N LEU A 103 8.65 -25.47 0.40
CA LEU A 103 8.13 -24.67 1.51
C LEU A 103 6.79 -23.99 1.20
N ARG A 104 6.50 -23.74 -0.08
CA ARG A 104 5.25 -23.10 -0.55
C ARG A 104 3.97 -23.60 0.12
N PRO A 105 3.70 -24.92 0.27
CA PRO A 105 2.45 -25.37 0.89
C PRO A 105 2.37 -25.07 2.40
N TYR A 106 3.49 -24.72 3.04
CA TYR A 106 3.57 -24.43 4.47
C TYR A 106 3.62 -22.93 4.78
N LEU A 107 3.56 -22.07 3.75
CA LEU A 107 3.50 -20.62 3.88
C LEU A 107 2.05 -20.15 3.78
N SER A 108 1.65 -19.22 4.66
CA SER A 108 0.31 -18.59 4.63
C SER A 108 0.10 -17.74 3.37
N TYR A 109 1.17 -17.15 2.85
CA TYR A 109 1.21 -16.43 1.58
C TYR A 109 2.44 -16.93 0.82
N ALA A 110 2.23 -17.48 -0.38
CA ALA A 110 3.30 -18.01 -1.21
C ALA A 110 3.15 -17.53 -2.65
N GLU A 111 4.16 -16.81 -3.16
CA GLU A 111 4.24 -16.42 -4.56
C GLU A 111 4.81 -17.55 -5.44
N ASN A 112 4.84 -17.31 -6.75
CA ASN A 112 5.33 -18.27 -7.74
C ASN A 112 6.84 -18.49 -7.70
N THR A 113 7.60 -17.48 -7.25
CA THR A 113 9.06 -17.51 -7.19
C THR A 113 9.60 -16.86 -5.92
N LEU A 114 10.80 -17.26 -5.50
CA LEU A 114 11.46 -16.70 -4.32
C LEU A 114 11.76 -15.20 -4.47
N SER A 115 12.01 -14.74 -5.70
CA SER A 115 12.26 -13.33 -6.00
C SER A 115 11.02 -12.45 -5.88
N LEU A 116 9.82 -13.00 -6.12
CA LEU A 116 8.55 -12.27 -5.98
C LEU A 116 8.05 -12.29 -4.53
N TYR A 117 8.42 -13.33 -3.77
CA TYR A 117 8.11 -13.46 -2.34
C TYR A 117 8.84 -12.41 -1.48
N MET A 118 10.03 -11.97 -1.90
CA MET A 118 10.81 -10.93 -1.22
C MET A 118 10.52 -9.53 -1.80
N PRO A 119 10.54 -8.46 -0.97
CA PRO A 119 10.50 -7.09 -1.47
C PRO A 119 11.74 -6.77 -2.34
N SER A 120 11.61 -5.80 -3.25
CA SER A 120 12.66 -5.46 -4.21
C SER A 120 13.97 -5.08 -3.53
N GLY A 121 15.09 -5.64 -4.00
CA GLY A 121 16.42 -5.39 -3.42
C GLY A 121 16.73 -6.24 -2.19
N TYR A 122 15.80 -7.07 -1.72
CA TYR A 122 16.02 -8.06 -0.68
C TYR A 122 16.08 -9.45 -1.30
N THR A 123 17.03 -10.26 -0.84
CA THR A 123 17.22 -11.63 -1.27
C THR A 123 17.41 -12.51 -0.05
N VAL A 124 16.92 -13.74 -0.13
CA VAL A 124 17.08 -14.72 0.94
C VAL A 124 17.82 -15.94 0.40
N THR A 125 18.85 -16.36 1.12
CA THR A 125 19.61 -17.57 0.81
C THR A 125 19.21 -18.65 1.81
N LEU A 126 18.69 -19.75 1.29
CA LEU A 126 18.26 -20.88 2.12
C LEU A 126 19.48 -21.75 2.46
N PRO A 127 19.56 -22.30 3.68
CA PRO A 127 20.70 -23.09 4.13
C PRO A 127 20.87 -24.37 3.29
N SER A 128 22.09 -24.90 3.26
CA SER A 128 22.41 -26.15 2.56
C SER A 128 21.73 -27.36 3.21
N GLY A 129 21.51 -27.33 4.52
CA GLY A 129 20.76 -28.36 5.26
C GLY A 129 19.73 -27.77 6.23
N ILE A 130 18.68 -28.55 6.52
CA ILE A 130 17.61 -28.16 7.46
C ILE A 130 17.62 -28.96 8.76
N THR A 131 18.41 -30.04 8.83
CA THR A 131 18.47 -30.93 10.01
C THR A 131 19.13 -30.28 11.22
N THR A 132 20.01 -29.30 10.99
CA THR A 132 20.68 -28.48 12.02
C THR A 132 19.92 -27.20 12.34
N MET A 133 18.74 -26.97 11.73
CA MET A 133 17.89 -25.79 11.91
C MET A 133 18.65 -24.46 11.82
N GLN A 134 19.48 -24.32 10.77
CA GLN A 134 20.14 -23.04 10.48
C GLN A 134 19.13 -22.04 9.92
N LYS A 135 19.23 -20.80 10.36
CA LYS A 135 18.41 -19.70 9.84
C LYS A 135 18.79 -19.40 8.39
N SER A 136 17.81 -19.06 7.56
CA SER A 136 18.08 -18.51 6.23
C SER A 136 18.77 -17.14 6.31
N THR A 137 19.66 -16.85 5.38
CA THR A 137 20.42 -15.59 5.37
C THR A 137 19.67 -14.55 4.56
N LEU A 138 19.28 -13.43 5.20
CA LEU A 138 18.63 -12.30 4.53
C LEU A 138 19.69 -11.27 4.12
N THR A 139 19.71 -10.90 2.85
CA THR A 139 20.61 -9.89 2.29
C THR A 139 19.78 -8.77 1.69
N GLY A 140 19.95 -7.56 2.21
CA GLY A 140 19.31 -6.35 1.67
C GLY A 140 20.30 -5.47 0.89
N PRO A 141 19.87 -4.26 0.49
CA PRO A 141 20.69 -3.33 -0.29
C PRO A 141 21.98 -2.87 0.41
N SER A 142 21.99 -2.89 1.75
CA SER A 142 23.14 -2.46 2.57
C SER A 142 23.98 -3.64 3.11
N GLY A 143 23.67 -4.88 2.71
CA GLY A 143 24.38 -6.09 3.13
C GLY A 143 23.51 -7.11 3.87
N VAL A 144 24.15 -8.03 4.58
CA VAL A 144 23.47 -9.09 5.34
C VAL A 144 22.74 -8.49 6.55
N ILE A 145 21.47 -8.81 6.68
CA ILE A 145 20.61 -8.35 7.77
C ILE A 145 20.52 -9.50 8.78
N PRO A 146 21.05 -9.33 10.00
CA PRO A 146 20.77 -10.26 11.08
C PRO A 146 19.33 -10.03 11.53
N TYR A 147 18.64 -11.13 11.75
CA TYR A 147 17.29 -11.17 12.27
C TYR A 147 17.15 -12.43 13.09
#